data_AF-C0PUN1-F1
#
_entry.id   AF-C0PUN1-F1
#
_cell.length_a   1.000
_cell.length_b   1.000
_cell.length_c   1.000
_cell.angle_alpha   90.00
_cell.angle_beta   90.00
_cell.angle_gamma   90.00
#
_symmetry.space_group_name_H-M   'P 1'
#
loop_
_entity.id
_entity.type
_entity.pdbx_description
1 polymer ?
#
loop_
_entity_poly.entity_id
_entity_poly.type
_entity_poly.pdbx_seq_one_letter_code
_entity_poly.pdbx_strand_id
1 'polypeptide(L)'
;EMEAKMVEGFEVAKDAPSYYVRLGSLSTKLRKRAYHKALAQVKDAKQRSQESISQLNHTVDLIEYARKNIDGANQKVKGKLSSLVEWKSNEEGDGNEAENIESRTLAIARSLTQQLQTTCQVLVSGLQGLPQNIQKEALFLSHSASQVYSSFSKAVAFGDLSDGVLASSKAQLGKMKESLDDIMDYLVNNTSLNWLVGPFYPRQAPPPTTTSSQSQKTPAPAEVEMKSMD
;
A
#
# COMPACT_ATOMS: atom_id res chain seq x y z
N GLU A 1 51.37 -2.59 -3.02
CA GLU A 1 50.32 -2.92 -2.03
C GLU A 1 49.57 -1.63 -1.70
N MET A 2 48.25 -1.48 -1.77
CA MET A 2 47.14 -2.39 -2.00
C MET A 2 46.12 -1.69 -2.92
N GLU A 3 45.56 -2.44 -3.86
CA GLU A 3 44.38 -2.08 -4.62
C GLU A 3 43.16 -2.09 -3.70
N ALA A 4 42.41 -0.99 -3.68
CA ALA A 4 41.09 -0.96 -3.06
C ALA A 4 40.09 -1.63 -4.01
N LYS A 5 39.88 -2.93 -3.79
CA LYS A 5 38.89 -3.77 -4.44
C LYS A 5 37.50 -3.14 -4.30
N MET A 6 36.96 -2.63 -5.42
CA MET A 6 35.57 -2.20 -5.52
C MET A 6 34.66 -3.40 -5.20
N VAL A 7 33.82 -3.25 -4.19
CA VAL A 7 32.69 -4.17 -3.96
C VAL A 7 31.55 -3.70 -4.86
N GLU A 8 31.65 -4.01 -6.16
CA GLU A 8 30.52 -3.96 -7.08
C GLU A 8 29.57 -5.10 -6.72
N GLY A 9 28.57 -4.79 -5.90
CA GLY A 9 27.71 -5.84 -5.37
C GLY A 9 26.41 -5.36 -4.76
N PHE A 10 25.87 -4.20 -5.14
CA PHE A 10 24.48 -3.87 -4.77
C PHE A 10 23.78 -2.80 -5.63
N GLU A 11 24.17 -2.60 -6.90
CA GLU A 11 23.56 -1.55 -7.74
C GLU A 11 22.90 -2.04 -9.04
N VAL A 12 22.76 -3.35 -9.24
CA VAL A 12 22.14 -3.91 -10.48
C VAL A 12 20.62 -4.12 -10.35
N ALA A 13 20.00 -3.77 -9.22
CA ALA A 13 18.60 -4.12 -8.95
C ALA A 13 17.56 -3.08 -9.42
N LYS A 14 17.96 -1.89 -9.90
CA LYS A 14 17.01 -0.82 -10.26
C LYS A 14 16.46 -0.89 -11.70
N ASP A 15 17.18 -1.54 -12.63
CA ASP A 15 16.81 -1.57 -14.05
C ASP A 15 16.39 -2.95 -14.58
N ALA A 16 16.12 -3.92 -13.69
CA ALA A 16 15.62 -5.22 -14.12
C ALA A 16 14.21 -5.07 -14.71
N PRO A 17 13.97 -5.46 -15.98
CA PRO A 17 12.66 -5.29 -16.59
C PRO A 17 11.62 -6.14 -15.84
N SER A 18 10.52 -5.48 -15.48
CA SER A 18 9.39 -6.12 -14.81
C SER A 18 8.31 -6.46 -15.83
N TYR A 19 7.71 -7.66 -15.69
CA TYR A 19 6.68 -8.13 -16.62
C TYR A 19 5.42 -8.53 -15.88
N TYR A 20 4.29 -8.29 -16.55
CA TYR A 20 2.96 -8.70 -16.13
C TYR A 20 2.44 -9.76 -17.09
N VAL A 21 1.79 -10.80 -16.56
CA VAL A 21 1.34 -11.95 -17.37
C VAL A 21 -0.09 -12.32 -17.01
N ARG A 22 -0.89 -12.66 -18.02
CA ARG A 22 -2.24 -13.19 -17.79
C ARG A 22 -2.15 -14.62 -17.27
N LEU A 23 -2.94 -14.95 -16.25
CA LEU A 23 -2.96 -16.30 -15.67
C LEU A 23 -3.20 -17.42 -16.71
N GLY A 24 -4.01 -17.15 -17.73
CA GLY A 24 -4.31 -18.09 -18.82
C GLY A 24 -3.11 -18.46 -19.68
N SER A 25 -2.13 -17.56 -19.81
CA SER A 25 -0.90 -17.79 -20.59
C SER A 25 0.14 -18.63 -19.85
N LEU A 26 -0.08 -18.92 -18.56
CA LEU A 26 0.83 -19.69 -17.73
C LEU A 26 0.47 -21.19 -17.73
N SER A 27 1.49 -22.04 -17.59
CA SER A 27 1.30 -23.47 -17.33
C SER A 27 0.58 -23.70 -16.00
N THR A 28 -0.09 -24.84 -15.81
CA THR A 28 -0.93 -25.11 -14.63
C THR A 28 -0.19 -24.91 -13.30
N LYS A 29 1.06 -25.38 -13.19
CA LYS A 29 1.87 -25.21 -11.97
C LYS A 29 2.24 -23.75 -11.73
N LEU A 30 2.64 -23.03 -12.78
CA LEU A 30 3.04 -21.62 -12.66
C LEU A 30 1.84 -20.72 -12.41
N ARG A 31 0.71 -20.97 -13.10
CA ARG A 31 -0.57 -20.32 -12.88
C ARG A 31 -1.01 -20.43 -11.43
N LYS A 32 -0.96 -21.63 -10.83
CA LYS A 32 -1.31 -21.82 -9.41
C LYS A 32 -0.43 -20.95 -8.51
N ARG A 33 0.89 -20.94 -8.71
CA ARG A 33 1.82 -20.14 -7.90
C ARG A 33 1.58 -18.63 -8.08
N ALA A 34 1.43 -18.19 -9.32
CA ALA A 34 1.17 -16.80 -9.67
C ALA A 34 -0.15 -16.30 -9.08
N TYR A 35 -1.21 -17.11 -9.15
CA TYR A 35 -2.50 -16.85 -8.52
C TYR A 35 -2.39 -16.69 -7.01
N HIS A 36 -1.74 -17.63 -6.29
CA HIS A 36 -1.60 -17.51 -4.83
C HIS A 36 -0.78 -16.29 -4.43
N LYS A 37 0.26 -15.95 -5.19
CA LYS A 37 1.06 -14.74 -4.95
C LYS A 37 0.21 -13.47 -5.13
N ALA A 38 -0.54 -13.38 -6.22
CA ALA A 38 -1.41 -12.24 -6.48
C ALA A 38 -2.55 -12.13 -5.46
N LEU A 39 -3.16 -13.26 -5.08
CA LEU A 39 -4.18 -13.32 -4.04
C LEU A 39 -3.65 -12.83 -2.69
N ALA A 40 -2.42 -13.23 -2.31
CA ALA A 40 -1.77 -12.74 -1.10
C ALA A 40 -1.57 -11.22 -1.13
N GLN A 41 -1.11 -10.67 -2.26
CA GLN A 41 -0.95 -9.22 -2.42
C GLN A 41 -2.28 -8.46 -2.26
N VAL A 42 -3.36 -8.96 -2.86
CA VAL A 42 -4.70 -8.36 -2.70
C VAL A 42 -5.19 -8.47 -1.26
N LYS A 43 -4.97 -9.62 -0.61
CA LYS A 43 -5.29 -9.82 0.82
C LYS A 43 -4.55 -8.82 1.71
N ASP A 44 -3.26 -8.63 1.49
CA ASP A 44 -2.44 -7.69 2.25
C ASP A 44 -2.89 -6.23 2.02
N ALA A 45 -3.24 -5.88 0.78
CA ALA A 45 -3.78 -4.56 0.46
C ALA A 45 -5.17 -4.33 1.09
N LYS A 46 -6.03 -5.36 1.12
CA LYS A 46 -7.31 -5.34 1.85
C LYS A 46 -7.08 -5.09 3.33
N GLN A 47 -6.21 -5.86 3.98
CA GLN A 47 -5.92 -5.72 5.41
C GLN A 47 -5.43 -4.31 5.74
N ARG A 48 -4.44 -3.80 5.01
CA ARG A 48 -3.93 -2.43 5.19
C ARG A 48 -5.00 -1.36 4.98
N SER A 49 -5.88 -1.56 4.01
CA SER A 49 -7.00 -0.64 3.75
C SER A 49 -8.00 -0.66 4.90
N GLN A 50 -8.37 -1.83 5.41
CA GLN A 50 -9.30 -1.98 6.54
C GLN A 50 -8.74 -1.41 7.84
N GLU A 51 -7.44 -1.58 8.09
CA GLU A 51 -6.75 -0.93 9.21
C GLU A 51 -6.79 0.59 9.09
N SER A 52 -6.44 1.12 7.90
CA SER A 52 -6.47 2.57 7.63
C SER A 52 -7.89 3.13 7.79
N ILE A 53 -8.91 2.43 7.29
CA ILE A 53 -10.32 2.77 7.44
C ILE A 53 -10.72 2.82 8.92
N SER A 54 -10.28 1.84 9.72
CA SER A 54 -10.65 1.75 11.13
C SER A 54 -10.02 2.89 11.95
N GLN A 55 -8.73 3.16 11.71
CA GLN A 55 -8.02 4.28 12.33
C GLN A 55 -8.60 5.62 11.90
N LEU A 56 -8.98 5.74 10.62
CA LEU A 56 -9.60 6.96 10.10
C LEU A 56 -10.97 7.18 10.73
N ASN A 57 -11.84 6.17 10.81
CA ASN A 57 -13.13 6.29 11.50
C ASN A 57 -12.96 6.77 12.94
N HIS A 58 -12.01 6.19 13.69
CA HIS A 58 -11.69 6.66 15.03
C HIS A 58 -11.22 8.12 15.04
N THR A 59 -10.40 8.52 14.08
CA THR A 59 -9.95 9.93 13.94
C THR A 59 -11.12 10.86 13.62
N VAL A 60 -12.07 10.44 12.77
CA VAL A 60 -13.29 11.20 12.48
C VAL A 60 -14.16 11.33 13.73
N ASP A 61 -14.29 10.27 14.54
CA ASP A 61 -15.02 10.32 15.81
C ASP A 61 -14.40 11.32 16.79
N LEU A 62 -13.07 11.36 16.87
CA LEU A 62 -12.35 12.33 17.71
C LEU A 62 -12.59 13.78 17.26
N ILE A 63 -12.52 14.02 15.95
CA ILE A 63 -12.82 15.34 15.36
C ILE A 63 -14.26 15.74 15.68
N GLU A 64 -15.21 14.82 15.46
CA GLU A 64 -16.64 15.07 15.71
C GLU A 64 -16.92 15.35 17.19
N TYR A 65 -16.30 14.60 18.10
CA TYR A 65 -16.41 14.80 19.54
C TYR A 65 -15.84 16.15 19.98
N ALA A 66 -14.63 16.49 19.51
CA ALA A 66 -13.98 17.75 19.85
C ALA A 66 -14.82 18.95 19.38
N ARG A 67 -15.33 18.90 18.15
CA ARG A 67 -16.23 19.94 17.60
C ARG A 67 -17.48 20.12 18.45
N LYS A 68 -18.21 19.02 18.73
CA LYS A 68 -19.43 19.07 19.55
C LYS A 68 -19.17 19.59 20.97
N ASN A 69 -18.02 19.27 21.56
CA ASN A 69 -17.66 19.75 22.90
C ASN A 69 -17.35 21.26 22.88
N ILE A 70 -16.58 21.74 21.91
CA ILE A 70 -16.28 23.17 21.74
C ILE A 70 -17.58 23.95 21.44
N ASP A 71 -18.40 23.47 20.50
CA ASP A 71 -19.68 24.11 20.14
C ASP A 71 -20.67 24.10 21.31
N GLY A 72 -20.76 23.00 22.05
CA GLY A 72 -21.63 22.85 23.21
C GLY A 72 -21.19 23.73 24.39
N ALA A 73 -19.89 23.81 24.66
CA ALA A 73 -19.32 24.71 25.66
C ALA A 73 -19.57 26.18 25.26
N ASN A 74 -19.29 26.53 24.01
CA ASN A 74 -19.51 27.87 23.47
C ASN A 74 -21.00 28.25 23.48
N GLN A 75 -21.92 27.34 23.14
CA GLN A 75 -23.37 27.62 23.21
C GLN A 75 -23.85 27.79 24.65
N LYS A 76 -23.35 26.99 25.60
CA LYS A 76 -23.71 27.12 27.02
C LYS A 76 -23.18 28.42 27.62
N VAL A 77 -21.96 28.80 27.25
CA VAL A 77 -21.36 30.09 27.62
C VAL A 77 -22.11 31.23 26.95
N LYS A 78 -22.39 31.15 25.64
CA LYS A 78 -23.18 32.17 24.92
C LYS A 78 -24.59 32.30 25.48
N GLY A 79 -25.27 31.21 25.81
CA GLY A 79 -26.60 31.19 26.42
C GLY A 79 -26.61 31.85 27.80
N LYS A 80 -25.59 31.57 28.62
CA LYS A 80 -25.38 32.22 29.92
C LYS A 80 -24.95 33.68 29.78
N LEU A 81 -24.08 34.02 28.85
CA LEU A 81 -23.65 35.39 28.56
C LEU A 81 -24.77 36.20 27.92
N SER A 82 -25.67 35.62 27.13
CA SER A 82 -26.88 36.30 26.66
C SER A 82 -27.85 36.59 27.80
N SER A 83 -27.80 35.82 28.89
CA SER A 83 -28.48 36.17 30.15
C SER A 83 -27.66 37.11 31.06
N LEU A 84 -26.40 37.41 30.70
CA LEU A 84 -25.41 38.13 31.49
C LEU A 84 -24.65 39.15 30.60
N VAL A 85 -25.37 39.89 29.75
CA VAL A 85 -24.77 40.96 28.95
C VAL A 85 -24.67 42.22 29.81
N GLU A 86 -23.73 42.25 30.77
CA GLU A 86 -23.28 43.50 31.40
C GLU A 86 -21.80 43.53 31.83
N TRP A 87 -21.07 42.42 31.83
CA TRP A 87 -19.66 42.40 32.26
C TRP A 87 -18.71 41.95 31.15
N LYS A 88 -18.37 42.94 30.32
CA LYS A 88 -17.02 43.29 29.87
C LYS A 88 -16.01 42.16 29.57
N SER A 89 -15.57 42.19 28.32
CA SER A 89 -14.33 41.65 27.74
C SER A 89 -13.14 41.58 28.70
N ASN A 90 -12.58 40.38 28.88
CA ASN A 90 -11.18 40.05 28.60
C ASN A 90 -10.99 38.57 28.96
N GLU A 91 -10.32 37.78 28.10
CA GLU A 91 -9.40 36.69 28.48
C GLU A 91 -8.94 35.96 27.21
N GLU A 92 -7.78 36.40 26.72
CA GLU A 92 -6.94 35.67 25.76
C GLU A 92 -5.97 34.80 26.55
N GLY A 93 -5.96 33.49 26.31
CA GLY A 93 -4.93 32.62 26.88
C GLY A 93 -5.27 31.14 26.97
N ASP A 94 -5.49 30.47 25.83
CA ASP A 94 -5.40 28.99 25.72
C ASP A 94 -5.25 28.46 24.26
N GLY A 95 -5.23 29.33 23.24
CA GLY A 95 -5.35 28.91 21.83
C GLY A 95 -4.24 27.99 21.29
N ASN A 96 -3.03 28.06 21.85
CA ASN A 96 -1.86 27.41 21.25
C ASN A 96 -1.81 25.88 21.44
N GLU A 97 -2.39 25.33 22.52
CA GLU A 97 -2.40 23.88 22.75
C GLU A 97 -3.54 23.20 21.97
N ALA A 98 -4.72 23.81 21.94
CA ALA A 98 -5.86 23.34 21.17
C ALA A 98 -5.55 23.32 19.65
N GLU A 99 -5.02 24.40 19.09
CA GLU A 99 -4.63 24.48 17.67
C GLU A 99 -3.55 23.44 17.30
N ASN A 100 -2.63 23.13 18.22
CA ASN A 100 -1.62 22.09 18.02
C ASN A 100 -2.26 20.69 17.98
N ILE A 101 -3.19 20.40 18.90
CA ILE A 101 -3.93 19.12 18.91
C ILE A 101 -4.76 18.96 17.63
N GLU A 102 -5.43 20.01 17.18
CA GLU A 102 -6.21 20.00 15.93
C GLU A 102 -5.32 19.71 14.73
N SER A 103 -4.24 20.48 14.56
CA SER A 103 -3.32 20.33 13.43
C SER A 103 -2.66 18.94 13.38
N ARG A 104 -2.26 18.40 14.53
CA ARG A 104 -1.72 17.03 14.66
C ARG A 104 -2.75 15.97 14.30
N THR A 105 -3.98 16.12 14.77
CA THR A 105 -5.08 15.18 14.46
C THR A 105 -5.42 15.20 12.97
N LEU A 106 -5.49 16.39 12.37
CA LEU A 106 -5.68 16.54 10.93
C LEU A 106 -4.49 15.99 10.14
N ALA A 107 -3.26 16.13 10.61
CA ALA A 107 -2.08 15.52 9.98
C ALA A 107 -2.19 13.99 9.95
N ILE A 108 -2.64 13.38 11.06
CA ILE A 108 -2.92 11.93 11.13
C ILE A 108 -4.02 11.56 10.11
N ALA A 109 -5.13 12.30 10.08
CA ALA A 109 -6.21 12.05 9.12
C ALA A 109 -5.73 12.12 7.65
N ARG A 110 -4.92 13.14 7.31
CA ARG A 110 -4.33 13.30 5.97
C ARG A 110 -3.39 12.14 5.62
N SER A 111 -2.53 11.73 6.55
CA SER A 111 -1.62 10.59 6.34
C SER A 111 -2.39 9.29 6.10
N LEU A 112 -3.42 9.01 6.91
CA LEU A 112 -4.23 7.79 6.79
C LEU A 112 -5.02 7.76 5.48
N THR A 113 -5.62 8.89 5.10
CA THR A 113 -6.36 9.00 3.82
C THR A 113 -5.44 8.87 2.61
N GLN A 114 -4.23 9.44 2.66
CA GLN A 114 -3.22 9.27 1.61
C GLN A 114 -2.75 7.80 1.49
N GLN A 115 -2.51 7.13 2.63
CA GLN A 115 -2.16 5.71 2.65
C GLN A 115 -3.27 4.84 2.06
N LEU A 116 -4.52 5.13 2.41
CA LEU A 116 -5.69 4.46 1.86
C LEU A 116 -5.79 4.66 0.34
N GLN A 117 -5.68 5.90 -0.13
CA GLN A 117 -5.71 6.23 -1.55
C GLN A 117 -4.61 5.48 -2.34
N THR A 118 -3.38 5.51 -1.84
CA THR A 118 -2.25 4.79 -2.45
C THR A 118 -2.52 3.29 -2.53
N THR A 119 -3.05 2.70 -1.45
CA THR A 119 -3.36 1.27 -1.41
C THR A 119 -4.48 0.91 -2.39
N CYS A 120 -5.52 1.74 -2.50
CA CYS A 120 -6.60 1.56 -3.47
C CYS A 120 -6.12 1.69 -4.93
N GLN A 121 -5.19 2.60 -5.23
CA GLN A 121 -4.58 2.70 -6.56
C GLN A 121 -3.78 1.44 -6.94
N VAL A 122 -3.03 0.89 -5.97
CA VAL A 122 -2.33 -0.39 -6.15
C VAL A 122 -3.33 -1.52 -6.42
N LEU A 123 -4.47 -1.54 -5.71
CA LEU A 123 -5.54 -2.51 -5.95
C LEU A 123 -6.13 -2.38 -7.37
N VAL A 124 -6.43 -1.17 -7.85
CA VAL A 124 -6.92 -0.97 -9.24
C VAL A 124 -5.97 -1.59 -10.25
N SER A 125 -4.66 -1.35 -10.09
CA SER A 125 -3.64 -1.91 -10.97
C SER A 125 -3.52 -3.44 -10.82
N GLY A 126 -3.60 -3.94 -9.60
CA GLY A 126 -3.50 -5.37 -9.28
C GLY A 126 -4.72 -6.21 -9.68
N LEU A 127 -5.86 -5.58 -9.95
CA LEU A 127 -7.12 -6.25 -10.33
C LEU A 127 -7.41 -6.18 -11.84
N GLN A 128 -6.44 -5.70 -12.63
CA GLN A 128 -6.57 -5.59 -14.07
C GLN A 128 -6.83 -6.96 -14.73
N GLY A 129 -7.82 -7.02 -15.63
CA GLY A 129 -8.17 -8.24 -16.35
C GLY A 129 -9.14 -9.19 -15.62
N LEU A 130 -9.60 -8.83 -14.43
CA LEU A 130 -10.76 -9.46 -13.78
C LEU A 130 -12.09 -9.07 -14.46
N PRO A 131 -13.22 -9.72 -14.15
CA PRO A 131 -14.52 -9.32 -14.70
C PRO A 131 -14.90 -7.87 -14.39
N GLN A 132 -15.75 -7.29 -15.24
CA GLN A 132 -16.10 -5.86 -15.18
C GLN A 132 -16.71 -5.43 -13.84
N ASN A 133 -17.50 -6.28 -13.18
CA ASN A 133 -18.08 -5.97 -11.87
C ASN A 133 -16.96 -5.74 -10.82
N ILE A 134 -15.94 -6.60 -10.81
CA ILE A 134 -14.81 -6.48 -9.86
C ILE A 134 -13.94 -5.26 -10.18
N GLN A 135 -13.73 -4.97 -11.47
CA GLN A 135 -13.01 -3.76 -11.86
C GLN A 135 -13.78 -2.48 -11.48
N LYS A 136 -15.12 -2.48 -11.57
CA LYS A 136 -15.95 -1.36 -11.11
C LYS A 136 -15.84 -1.15 -9.59
N GLU A 137 -15.84 -2.24 -8.81
CA GLU A 137 -15.59 -2.16 -7.35
C GLU A 137 -14.22 -1.55 -7.05
N ALA A 138 -13.15 -1.98 -7.74
CA ALA A 138 -11.82 -1.42 -7.57
C ALA A 138 -11.75 0.08 -7.90
N LEU A 139 -12.41 0.51 -8.97
CA LEU A 139 -12.50 1.92 -9.35
C LEU A 139 -13.31 2.73 -8.31
N PHE A 140 -14.40 2.16 -7.79
CA PHE A 140 -15.18 2.75 -6.71
C PHE A 140 -14.31 2.97 -5.46
N LEU A 141 -13.48 2.00 -5.08
CA LEU A 141 -12.53 2.14 -3.96
C LEU A 141 -11.58 3.33 -4.16
N SER A 142 -10.95 3.42 -5.34
CA SER A 142 -10.02 4.50 -5.66
C SER A 142 -10.68 5.88 -5.66
N HIS A 143 -11.87 5.98 -6.26
CA HIS A 143 -12.64 7.23 -6.28
C HIS A 143 -13.06 7.65 -4.88
N SER A 144 -13.62 6.72 -4.09
CA SER A 144 -14.07 6.99 -2.72
C SER A 144 -12.90 7.40 -1.82
N ALA A 145 -11.76 6.69 -1.89
CA ALA A 145 -10.55 7.06 -1.15
C ALA A 145 -10.08 8.48 -1.51
N SER A 146 -10.13 8.84 -2.79
CA SER A 146 -9.74 10.17 -3.27
C SER A 146 -10.70 11.26 -2.81
N GLN A 147 -12.00 10.98 -2.75
CA GLN A 147 -13.00 11.91 -2.23
C GLN A 147 -12.80 12.16 -0.73
N VAL A 148 -12.60 11.10 0.05
CA VAL A 148 -12.28 11.22 1.49
C VAL A 148 -10.98 12.01 1.68
N TYR A 149 -9.91 11.69 0.94
CA TYR A 149 -8.66 12.47 0.98
C TYR A 149 -8.90 13.97 0.68
N SER A 150 -9.67 14.29 -0.36
CA SER A 150 -9.99 15.67 -0.71
C SER A 150 -10.70 16.40 0.44
N SER A 151 -11.60 15.73 1.16
CA SER A 151 -12.31 16.30 2.32
C SER A 151 -11.36 16.73 3.43
N PHE A 152 -10.38 15.89 3.79
CA PHE A 152 -9.44 16.18 4.88
C PHE A 152 -8.23 17.03 4.47
N SER A 153 -7.82 16.97 3.20
CA SER A 153 -6.63 17.68 2.72
C SER A 153 -6.74 19.21 2.82
N LYS A 154 -7.96 19.75 2.68
CA LYS A 154 -8.22 21.20 2.64
C LYS A 154 -8.47 21.84 4.01
N ALA A 155 -8.87 21.05 5.00
CA ALA A 155 -9.15 21.56 6.34
C ALA A 155 -7.85 22.02 7.01
N VAL A 156 -7.85 23.16 7.68
CA VAL A 156 -6.73 23.66 8.51
C VAL A 156 -7.07 23.53 9.99
N ALA A 157 -8.35 23.66 10.33
CA ALA A 157 -8.91 23.48 11.67
C ALA A 157 -10.09 22.50 11.65
N PHE A 158 -10.52 22.02 12.81
CA PHE A 158 -11.70 21.15 12.91
C PHE A 158 -12.99 21.83 12.42
N GLY A 159 -13.09 23.16 12.57
CA GLY A 159 -14.22 23.95 12.09
C GLY A 159 -14.45 23.87 10.57
N ASP A 160 -13.42 23.57 9.78
CA ASP A 160 -13.51 23.49 8.31
C ASP A 160 -14.22 22.22 7.83
N LEU A 161 -14.34 21.21 8.70
CA LEU A 161 -14.96 19.93 8.39
C LEU A 161 -16.41 19.92 8.86
N SER A 162 -17.37 20.17 7.97
CA SER A 162 -18.80 20.11 8.33
C SER A 162 -19.27 18.71 8.74
N ASP A 163 -20.39 18.64 9.49
CA ASP A 163 -21.00 17.36 9.89
C ASP A 163 -21.38 16.50 8.68
N GLY A 164 -21.81 17.12 7.58
CA GLY A 164 -22.11 16.45 6.33
C GLY A 164 -20.86 15.81 5.70
N VAL A 165 -19.71 16.47 5.78
CA VAL A 165 -18.43 15.94 5.29
C VAL A 165 -17.96 14.75 6.15
N LEU A 166 -18.06 14.86 7.48
CA LEU A 166 -17.68 13.77 8.40
C LEU A 166 -18.60 12.55 8.22
N ALA A 167 -19.92 12.76 8.14
CA ALA A 167 -20.90 11.70 7.91
C ALA A 167 -20.73 11.03 6.53
N SER A 168 -20.53 11.84 5.49
CA SER A 168 -20.27 11.33 4.14
C SER A 168 -18.98 10.50 4.10
N SER A 169 -17.92 10.97 4.74
CA SER A 169 -16.64 10.24 4.82
C SER A 169 -16.82 8.88 5.50
N LYS A 170 -17.50 8.82 6.66
CA LYS A 170 -17.81 7.55 7.35
C LYS A 170 -18.61 6.59 6.46
N ALA A 171 -19.64 7.09 5.78
CA ALA A 171 -20.45 6.28 4.89
C ALA A 171 -19.65 5.71 3.71
N GLN A 172 -18.74 6.51 3.14
CA GLN A 172 -17.84 6.05 2.08
C GLN A 172 -16.87 4.98 2.58
N LEU A 173 -16.26 5.20 3.74
CA LEU A 173 -15.35 4.24 4.37
C LEU A 173 -16.05 2.90 4.69
N GLY A 174 -17.31 2.94 5.11
CA GLY A 174 -18.14 1.74 5.30
C GLY A 174 -18.33 0.96 4.00
N LYS A 175 -18.79 1.63 2.94
CA LYS A 175 -18.98 1.02 1.61
C LYS A 175 -17.68 0.48 1.02
N MET A 176 -16.55 1.16 1.26
CA MET A 176 -15.24 0.68 0.83
C MET A 176 -14.87 -0.64 1.51
N LYS A 177 -15.21 -0.80 2.80
CA LYS A 177 -14.98 -2.05 3.52
C LYS A 177 -15.77 -3.21 2.89
N GLU A 178 -17.05 -2.98 2.60
CA GLU A 178 -17.92 -3.96 1.92
C GLU A 178 -17.36 -4.34 0.54
N SER A 179 -17.01 -3.34 -0.28
CA SER A 179 -16.41 -3.55 -1.61
C SER A 179 -15.09 -4.34 -1.56
N LEU A 180 -14.23 -4.09 -0.57
CA LEU A 180 -13.02 -4.88 -0.33
C LEU A 180 -13.33 -6.34 0.06
N ASP A 181 -14.41 -6.57 0.79
CA ASP A 181 -14.88 -7.91 1.13
C ASP A 181 -15.39 -8.63 -0.11
N ASP A 182 -16.21 -7.98 -0.94
CA ASP A 182 -16.76 -8.52 -2.19
C ASP A 182 -15.67 -8.89 -3.22
N ILE A 183 -14.67 -8.01 -3.39
CA ILE A 183 -13.51 -8.30 -4.25
C ILE A 183 -12.78 -9.55 -3.76
N MET A 184 -12.55 -9.65 -2.45
CA MET A 184 -11.82 -10.79 -1.88
C MET A 184 -12.63 -12.09 -1.98
N ASP A 185 -13.95 -12.03 -1.75
CA ASP A 185 -14.85 -13.18 -1.91
C ASP A 185 -14.83 -13.70 -3.35
N TYR A 186 -14.94 -12.80 -4.33
CA TYR A 186 -14.83 -13.19 -5.73
C TYR A 186 -13.50 -13.90 -6.01
N LEU A 187 -12.40 -13.33 -5.53
CA LEU A 187 -11.06 -13.85 -5.80
C LEU A 187 -10.85 -15.23 -5.20
N VAL A 188 -11.29 -15.50 -3.97
CA VAL A 188 -11.09 -16.84 -3.35
C VAL A 188 -11.92 -17.92 -4.03
N ASN A 189 -13.05 -17.55 -4.61
CA ASN A 189 -14.00 -18.47 -5.23
C ASN A 189 -13.77 -18.67 -6.74
N ASN A 190 -12.94 -17.84 -7.39
CA ASN A 190 -12.78 -17.83 -8.85
C ASN A 190 -11.32 -17.69 -9.29
N THR A 191 -10.91 -18.42 -10.34
CA THR A 191 -9.60 -18.24 -10.98
C THR A 191 -9.76 -17.66 -12.39
N SER A 192 -9.77 -16.34 -12.48
CA SER A 192 -9.88 -15.63 -13.77
C SER A 192 -8.62 -15.77 -14.63
N LEU A 193 -8.74 -16.39 -15.81
CA LEU A 193 -7.60 -16.58 -16.72
C LEU A 193 -7.10 -15.27 -17.35
N ASN A 194 -7.95 -14.24 -17.44
CA ASN A 194 -7.55 -12.94 -17.96
C ASN A 194 -6.89 -12.03 -16.91
N TRP A 195 -6.85 -12.46 -15.64
CA TRP A 195 -6.23 -11.68 -14.57
C TRP A 195 -4.74 -11.46 -14.86
N LEU A 196 -4.36 -10.19 -14.96
CA LEU A 196 -3.00 -9.76 -15.19
C LEU A 196 -2.26 -9.70 -13.84
N VAL A 197 -1.29 -10.60 -13.64
CA VAL A 197 -0.55 -10.74 -12.39
C VAL A 197 0.91 -10.38 -12.56
N GLY A 198 1.54 -9.84 -11.51
CA GLY A 198 2.91 -9.35 -11.54
C GLY A 198 3.22 -8.35 -10.41
N PRO A 199 4.38 -7.68 -10.44
CA PRO A 199 5.46 -7.88 -11.41
C PRO A 199 6.22 -9.20 -11.19
N PHE A 200 6.70 -9.78 -12.29
CA PHE A 200 7.69 -10.85 -12.31
C PHE A 200 9.03 -10.32 -12.83
N TYR A 201 10.12 -10.83 -12.26
CA TYR A 201 11.47 -10.45 -12.62
C TYR A 201 12.20 -11.69 -13.16
N PRO A 202 12.76 -11.64 -14.38
CA PRO A 202 13.58 -12.72 -14.90
C PRO A 202 14.78 -12.92 -13.98
N ARG A 203 15.10 -14.17 -13.65
CA ARG A 203 16.36 -14.47 -12.98
C ARG A 203 17.46 -14.31 -14.02
N GLN A 204 18.41 -13.39 -13.80
CA GLN A 204 19.60 -13.31 -14.65
C GLN A 204 20.33 -14.66 -14.57
N ALA A 205 20.63 -15.25 -15.72
CA ALA A 205 21.42 -16.47 -15.76
C ALA A 205 22.83 -16.15 -15.23
N PRO A 206 23.43 -16.99 -14.37
CA PRO A 206 24.82 -16.82 -14.00
C PRO A 206 25.69 -16.85 -15.28
N PRO A 207 26.73 -16.01 -15.39
CA PRO A 207 27.63 -16.04 -16.53
C PRO A 207 28.21 -17.46 -16.67
N PRO A 208 28.40 -17.96 -17.90
CA PRO A 208 28.96 -19.28 -18.10
C PRO A 208 30.32 -19.34 -17.41
N THR A 209 30.44 -20.18 -16.39
CA THR A 209 31.74 -20.54 -15.82
C THR A 209 32.54 -21.21 -16.93
N THR A 210 33.55 -20.51 -17.42
CA THR A 210 34.62 -21.12 -18.22
C THR A 210 35.31 -22.14 -17.34
N THR A 211 34.84 -23.39 -17.37
CA THR A 211 35.65 -24.53 -16.97
C THR A 211 36.82 -24.58 -17.94
N SER A 212 37.95 -24.03 -17.53
CA SER A 212 39.23 -24.24 -18.18
C SER A 212 39.57 -25.72 -18.04
N SER A 213 39.18 -26.51 -19.05
CA SER A 213 39.70 -27.84 -19.29
C SER A 213 41.19 -27.72 -19.60
N GLN A 214 42.05 -27.63 -18.58
CA GLN A 214 43.46 -27.90 -18.77
C GLN A 214 43.62 -29.40 -19.02
N SER A 215 43.64 -29.77 -20.30
CA SER A 215 44.25 -31.02 -20.76
C SER A 215 45.73 -31.00 -20.36
N GLN A 216 46.07 -31.62 -19.23
CA GLN A 216 47.44 -32.05 -19.00
C GLN A 216 47.72 -33.25 -19.92
N LYS A 217 48.45 -32.98 -21.00
CA LYS A 217 49.16 -33.99 -21.79
C LYS A 217 50.29 -34.54 -20.91
N THR A 218 50.12 -35.73 -20.37
CA THR A 218 51.21 -36.54 -19.82
C THR A 218 51.97 -37.17 -20.99
N PRO A 219 53.30 -37.03 -21.12
CA PRO A 219 54.07 -37.84 -22.06
C PRO A 219 54.24 -39.26 -21.48
N ALA A 220 53.99 -40.27 -22.30
CA ALA A 220 54.18 -41.68 -21.98
C ALA A 220 55.67 -42.00 -21.70
N PRO A 221 55.98 -42.90 -20.76
CA PRO A 221 57.33 -43.45 -20.64
C PRO A 221 57.56 -44.49 -21.74
N ALA A 222 58.76 -44.43 -22.35
CA ALA A 222 59.20 -45.36 -23.38
C ALA A 222 59.29 -46.79 -22.83
N GLU A 223 58.63 -47.72 -23.53
CA GLU A 223 58.71 -49.16 -23.30
C GLU A 223 60.04 -49.67 -23.87
N VAL A 224 60.97 -50.05 -22.99
CA VAL A 224 62.23 -50.68 -23.36
C VAL A 224 61.96 -52.17 -23.53
N GLU A 225 61.97 -52.61 -24.78
CA GLU A 225 62.00 -54.01 -25.20
C GLU A 225 63.21 -54.72 -24.56
N MET A 226 62.96 -55.64 -23.63
CA MET A 226 63.98 -56.58 -23.16
C MET A 226 63.61 -58.01 -23.54
N LYS A 227 64.44 -58.47 -24.46
CA LYS A 227 64.59 -59.77 -25.11
C LYS A 227 64.55 -60.95 -24.13
N SER A 228 63.73 -61.94 -24.47
CA SER A 228 63.70 -63.28 -23.87
C SER A 228 64.99 -64.04 -24.18
N MET A 229 65.60 -64.62 -23.15
CA MET A 229 66.59 -65.70 -23.25
C MET A 229 66.32 -66.70 -22.10
N ASP A 230 65.87 -67.88 -22.53
CA ASP A 230 65.80 -69.23 -21.92
C ASP A 230 65.54 -69.41 -20.41
#